data_AF-B2WB66-F1
#
_entry.id   AF-B2WB66-F1
#
_cell.length_a   1.000
_cell.length_b   1.000
_cell.length_c   1.000
_cell.angle_alpha   90.00
_cell.angle_beta   90.00
_cell.angle_gamma   90.00
#
_symmetry.space_group_name_H-M   'P 1'
#
loop_
_entity.id
_entity.type
_entity.pdbx_description
1 polymer ?
#
loop_
_entity_poly.entity_id
_entity_poly.type
_entity_poly.pdbx_seq_one_letter_code
_entity_poly.pdbx_strand_id
1 'polypeptide(L)'
;MRIYLCQVRERTDGSLYIERNREASTEHDYIAISHVWGSPDTIQAVKVDGIDEPVSLSPGKFDILTILRRPDVCGDTWFWMDLFCLDQTPNATIPMSDQLASIPTIYKRSRCVKVLIESPICRDWTATVAQADTRQTDPDTFEELELHHARKCRLMLFADPWFDRLWTRQEGLTNLGDIDKWVSEGENADQREAVYTFLYDKLQYHGNIKPDSGTKFQAYLDLAYRGELDMKNYQTISAGEKSLYSPIDSAWRSGRTTTKARDYVLAVFPDLEGYTVPTDARKLSFAELLEDALQQLQHSKHSAKAAAKVTKGTVETNDIADTSIQPFIPATPANITEAYDTFHLLKRLPALDPTPQKPLTCSGENLHVIAQNLTLTTTIPLTKPNLADLVALWESSANITSQLLACPQSSPATATRVLKSEQDLCYRSFALSFCQSTVRKWAVEKNLPHGFVHGVVDADKLTGVTEQQYGVYLARFMGVGVIE
;
A
#
# COMPACT_ATOMS: atom_id res chain seq x y z
N MET A 1 2.29 -4.19 26.32
CA MET A 1 3.63 -3.99 25.71
C MET A 1 4.23 -2.70 26.26
N ARG A 2 5.55 -2.64 26.56
CA ARG A 2 6.20 -1.42 27.08
C ARG A 2 6.37 -0.41 25.94
N ILE A 3 6.09 0.87 26.21
CA ILE A 3 6.20 1.99 25.27
C ILE A 3 6.68 3.23 26.02
N TYR A 4 6.95 4.33 25.31
CA TYR A 4 7.12 5.64 25.91
C TYR A 4 5.87 6.49 25.66
N LEU A 5 5.41 7.22 26.67
CA LEU A 5 4.32 8.19 26.55
C LEU A 5 4.82 9.58 26.96
N CYS A 6 4.28 10.61 26.32
CA CYS A 6 4.60 12.00 26.60
C CYS A 6 3.38 12.74 27.17
N GLN A 7 3.61 13.79 27.94
CA GLN A 7 2.61 14.76 28.38
C GLN A 7 3.20 16.16 28.29
N VAL A 8 2.41 17.15 27.85
CA VAL A 8 2.84 18.56 27.96
C VAL A 8 2.55 19.05 29.37
N ARG A 9 3.55 19.61 30.01
CA ARG A 9 3.49 20.22 31.34
C ARG A 9 3.82 21.71 31.24
N GLU A 10 3.35 22.45 32.21
CA GLU A 10 3.60 23.88 32.38
C GLU A 10 4.41 24.09 33.66
N ARG A 11 5.46 24.91 33.58
CA ARG A 11 6.26 25.32 34.74
C ARG A 11 5.61 26.50 35.45
N THR A 12 6.13 26.84 36.63
CA THR A 12 5.66 28.00 37.43
C THR A 12 5.84 29.35 36.74
N ASP A 13 6.65 29.44 35.69
CA ASP A 13 6.85 30.64 34.86
C ASP A 13 5.98 30.66 33.58
N GLY A 14 5.08 29.68 33.41
CA GLY A 14 4.23 29.52 32.24
C GLY A 14 4.91 28.85 31.03
N SER A 15 6.20 28.47 31.12
CA SER A 15 6.87 27.77 30.03
C SER A 15 6.41 26.32 29.91
N LEU A 16 6.20 25.84 28.68
CA LEU A 16 5.78 24.48 28.40
C LEU A 16 6.99 23.55 28.19
N TYR A 17 6.86 22.29 28.61
CA TYR A 17 7.85 21.23 28.38
C TYR A 17 7.19 19.84 28.24
N ILE A 18 7.92 18.89 27.67
CA ILE A 18 7.51 17.48 27.61
C ILE A 18 7.97 16.72 28.86
N GLU A 19 7.04 16.08 29.54
CA GLU A 19 7.31 14.99 30.49
C GLU A 19 7.23 13.64 29.74
N ARG A 20 8.24 12.78 29.91
CA ARG A 20 8.30 11.42 29.31
C ARG A 20 8.12 10.34 30.39
N ASN A 21 7.04 9.56 30.31
CA ASN A 21 6.89 8.34 31.09
C ASN A 21 7.64 7.19 30.40
N ARG A 22 8.78 6.79 30.98
CA ARG A 22 9.64 5.72 30.46
C ARG A 22 9.17 4.30 30.82
N GLU A 23 8.27 4.16 31.78
CA GLU A 23 7.71 2.87 32.25
C GLU A 23 6.29 2.61 31.72
N ALA A 24 5.83 3.41 30.74
CA ALA A 24 4.51 3.30 30.16
C ALA A 24 4.30 1.97 29.39
N SER A 25 3.02 1.66 29.15
CA SER A 25 2.62 0.48 28.39
C SER A 25 1.35 0.76 27.58
N THR A 26 1.08 -0.08 26.58
CA THR A 26 -0.15 -0.06 25.77
C THR A 26 -1.45 -0.28 26.54
N GLU A 27 -1.39 -0.59 27.84
CA GLU A 27 -2.57 -0.73 28.70
C GLU A 27 -2.90 0.56 29.48
N HIS A 28 -2.09 1.62 29.33
CA HIS A 28 -2.41 2.95 29.84
C HIS A 28 -3.49 3.62 28.97
N ASP A 29 -4.21 4.60 29.53
CA ASP A 29 -5.05 5.50 28.73
C ASP A 29 -4.20 6.61 28.11
N TYR A 30 -4.22 6.71 26.78
CA TYR A 30 -3.49 7.73 26.01
C TYR A 30 -4.15 7.99 24.65
N ILE A 31 -3.85 9.16 24.09
CA ILE A 31 -4.18 9.53 22.70
C ILE A 31 -2.99 9.20 21.80
N ALA A 32 -3.19 8.62 20.61
CA ALA A 32 -2.12 8.56 19.61
C ALA A 32 -2.21 9.75 18.66
N ILE A 33 -1.08 10.34 18.30
CA ILE A 33 -1.00 11.51 17.42
C ILE A 33 -0.30 11.11 16.14
N SER A 34 -1.05 11.23 15.05
CA SER A 34 -0.52 11.11 13.69
C SER A 34 -0.26 12.50 13.13
N HIS A 35 0.90 12.69 12.50
CA HIS A 35 1.32 13.99 11.98
C HIS A 35 2.21 13.84 10.74
N VAL A 36 2.12 14.80 9.81
CA VAL A 36 3.18 15.03 8.80
C VAL A 36 4.39 15.67 9.46
N TRP A 37 5.58 15.27 9.02
CA TRP A 37 6.83 15.87 9.48
C TRP A 37 7.12 17.21 8.79
N GLY A 38 6.49 17.48 7.64
CA GLY A 38 6.84 18.52 6.67
C GLY A 38 7.52 17.93 5.43
N SER A 39 7.83 18.77 4.43
CA SER A 39 8.71 18.37 3.33
C SER A 39 10.15 18.21 3.85
N PRO A 40 10.96 17.23 3.38
CA PRO A 40 12.37 17.11 3.76
C PRO A 40 13.20 18.40 3.58
N ASP A 41 12.81 19.26 2.65
CA ASP A 41 13.49 20.53 2.37
C ASP A 41 13.05 21.68 3.29
N THR A 42 11.96 21.51 4.05
CA THR A 42 11.40 22.55 4.94
C THR A 42 11.54 22.22 6.43
N ILE A 43 11.82 20.97 6.79
CA ILE A 43 12.04 20.57 8.19
C ILE A 43 13.33 21.15 8.76
N GLN A 44 13.26 21.58 10.03
CA GLN A 44 14.41 22.13 10.76
C GLN A 44 14.60 21.38 12.07
N ALA A 45 15.86 21.24 12.51
CA ALA A 45 16.17 20.67 13.81
C ALA A 45 15.88 21.71 14.92
N VAL A 46 14.84 21.44 15.71
CA VAL A 46 14.36 22.32 16.78
C VAL A 46 14.60 21.67 18.13
N LYS A 47 15.15 22.42 19.08
CA LYS A 47 15.25 21.97 20.48
C LYS A 47 13.88 22.15 21.14
N VAL A 48 13.28 21.03 21.55
CA VAL A 48 12.01 21.02 22.30
C VAL A 48 12.30 20.74 23.77
N ASP A 49 11.74 21.57 24.64
CA ASP A 49 11.92 21.47 26.09
C ASP A 49 11.39 20.14 26.64
N GLY A 50 12.19 19.45 27.45
CA GLY A 50 11.88 18.10 27.94
C GLY A 50 12.27 16.95 27.01
N ILE A 51 12.79 17.24 25.81
CA ILE A 51 13.39 16.25 24.91
C ILE A 51 14.92 16.43 24.92
N ASP A 52 15.67 15.34 25.10
CA ASP A 52 17.13 15.38 25.23
C ASP A 52 17.81 15.83 23.92
N GLU A 53 17.40 15.26 22.79
CA GLU A 53 17.92 15.58 21.44
C GLU A 53 17.03 16.58 20.68
N PRO A 54 17.56 17.35 19.71
CA PRO A 54 16.76 18.12 18.77
C PRO A 54 15.85 17.22 17.93
N VAL A 55 14.64 17.70 17.63
CA VAL A 55 13.65 17.01 16.78
C VAL A 55 13.48 17.75 15.46
N SER A 56 13.26 17.02 14.37
CA SER A 56 12.95 17.65 13.07
C SER A 56 11.48 18.05 13.01
N LEU A 57 11.20 19.34 12.88
CA LEU A 57 9.85 19.90 12.81
C LEU A 57 9.68 20.76 11.55
N SER A 58 8.47 20.73 10.99
CA SER A 58 8.05 21.66 9.95
C SER A 58 7.88 23.09 10.51
N PRO A 59 7.93 24.14 9.67
CA PRO A 59 7.67 25.50 10.11
C PRO A 59 6.28 25.70 10.71
N GLY A 60 5.28 24.92 10.27
CA GLY A 60 3.91 24.96 10.82
C GLY A 60 3.80 24.40 12.25
N LYS A 61 4.82 23.69 12.73
CA LYS A 61 4.87 23.05 14.05
C LYS A 61 5.90 23.69 15.00
N PHE A 62 6.35 24.92 14.72
CA PHE A 62 7.31 25.62 15.61
C PHE A 62 6.82 25.77 17.07
N ASP A 63 5.50 25.91 17.25
CA ASP A 63 4.83 26.00 18.56
C ASP A 63 4.07 24.69 18.91
N ILE A 64 4.70 23.54 18.64
CA ILE A 64 4.08 22.22 18.85
C ILE A 64 3.62 22.00 20.30
N LEU A 65 4.31 22.55 21.30
CA LEU A 65 3.93 22.39 22.70
C LEU A 65 2.59 23.06 23.02
N THR A 66 2.36 24.29 22.53
CA THR A 66 1.08 24.98 22.72
C THR A 66 -0.04 24.28 21.95
N ILE A 67 0.24 23.79 20.74
CA ILE A 67 -0.72 22.99 19.95
C ILE A 67 -1.15 21.74 20.74
N LEU A 68 -0.20 21.00 21.30
CA LEU A 68 -0.47 19.78 22.07
C LEU A 68 -1.16 20.07 23.42
N ARG A 69 -0.80 21.18 24.09
CA ARG A 69 -1.38 21.62 25.36
C ARG A 69 -2.87 21.97 25.27
N ARG A 70 -3.38 22.28 24.07
CA ARG A 70 -4.80 22.57 23.86
C ARG A 70 -5.72 21.44 24.36
N PRO A 71 -6.82 21.73 25.07
CA PRO A 71 -7.76 20.71 25.55
C PRO A 71 -8.39 19.87 24.43
N ASP A 72 -8.62 20.45 23.26
CA ASP A 72 -9.16 19.76 22.08
C ASP A 72 -8.11 18.91 21.35
N VAL A 73 -6.82 19.00 21.72
CA VAL A 73 -5.71 18.18 21.19
C VAL A 73 -5.31 17.12 22.25
N CYS A 74 -4.43 17.41 23.20
CA CYS A 74 -4.07 16.46 24.26
C CYS A 74 -4.41 16.94 25.67
N GLY A 75 -4.37 18.26 25.91
CA GLY A 75 -4.60 18.83 27.23
C GLY A 75 -3.62 18.28 28.27
N ASP A 76 -4.17 17.72 29.35
CA ASP A 76 -3.47 17.02 30.43
C ASP A 76 -3.42 15.49 30.25
N THR A 77 -3.74 14.97 29.07
CA THR A 77 -3.66 13.51 28.81
C THR A 77 -2.24 13.10 28.39
N TRP A 78 -1.83 11.88 28.78
CA TRP A 78 -0.75 11.18 28.10
C TRP A 78 -1.06 11.01 26.61
N PHE A 79 -0.03 11.15 25.78
CA PHE A 79 -0.12 10.91 24.35
C PHE A 79 1.09 10.13 23.85
N TRP A 80 0.90 9.45 22.72
CA TRP A 80 1.97 8.87 21.92
C TRP A 80 2.10 9.66 20.61
N MET A 81 3.32 10.05 20.28
CA MET A 81 3.68 10.70 19.02
C MET A 81 5.07 10.20 18.64
N ASP A 82 5.22 9.62 17.46
CA ASP A 82 6.48 9.06 16.94
C ASP A 82 7.70 9.95 17.21
N LEU A 83 7.57 11.26 16.93
CA LEU A 83 8.60 12.28 17.12
C LEU A 83 9.16 12.36 18.55
N PHE A 84 8.31 12.17 19.57
CA PHE A 84 8.68 12.32 20.98
C PHE A 84 8.75 10.99 21.74
N CYS A 85 8.11 9.94 21.22
CA CYS A 85 7.96 8.64 21.88
C CYS A 85 8.80 7.53 21.25
N LEU A 86 9.46 7.76 20.11
CA LEU A 86 10.54 6.88 19.63
C LEU A 86 11.88 7.36 20.18
N ASP A 87 12.52 6.54 21.01
CA ASP A 87 13.89 6.77 21.44
C ASP A 87 14.85 6.25 20.37
N GLN A 88 15.44 7.18 19.61
CA GLN A 88 16.38 6.88 18.54
C GLN A 88 17.84 6.80 19.02
N THR A 89 18.11 6.94 20.31
CA THR A 89 19.48 6.85 20.84
C THR A 89 20.01 5.41 20.77
N PRO A 90 21.34 5.21 20.65
CA PRO A 90 21.94 3.87 20.67
C PRO A 90 21.69 3.07 21.96
N ASN A 91 21.33 3.77 23.05
CA ASN A 91 21.15 3.20 24.39
C ASN A 91 19.67 3.17 24.82
N ALA A 92 18.73 3.27 23.88
CA ALA A 92 17.30 3.17 24.13
C ALA A 92 16.95 1.88 24.90
N THR A 93 16.11 1.99 25.94
CA THR A 93 15.75 0.84 26.80
C THR A 93 14.89 -0.19 26.04
N ILE A 94 14.16 0.26 25.02
CA ILE A 94 13.38 -0.58 24.11
C ILE A 94 14.15 -0.63 22.78
N PRO A 95 14.53 -1.81 22.26
CA PRO A 95 15.19 -1.92 20.96
C PRO A 95 14.39 -1.25 19.84
N MET A 96 15.08 -0.63 18.88
CA MET A 96 14.42 0.08 17.78
C MET A 96 13.54 -0.84 16.91
N SER A 97 13.90 -2.10 16.74
CA SER A 97 13.06 -3.13 16.11
C SER A 97 11.71 -3.27 16.81
N ASP A 98 11.74 -3.31 18.14
CA ASP A 98 10.59 -3.55 18.99
C ASP A 98 9.71 -2.29 19.05
N GLN A 99 10.34 -1.11 19.11
CA GLN A 99 9.66 0.17 18.97
C GLN A 99 8.93 0.28 17.63
N LEU A 100 9.55 -0.10 16.50
CA LEU A 100 8.90 -0.06 15.19
C LEU A 100 7.78 -1.12 15.07
N ALA A 101 8.01 -2.34 15.53
CA ALA A 101 6.99 -3.39 15.58
C ALA A 101 5.80 -3.04 16.50
N SER A 102 6.01 -2.17 17.49
CA SER A 102 4.97 -1.74 18.42
C SER A 102 3.92 -0.79 17.80
N ILE A 103 4.26 -0.05 16.76
CA ILE A 103 3.47 1.08 16.22
C ILE A 103 2.01 0.68 15.91
N PRO A 104 1.69 -0.41 15.18
CA PRO A 104 0.30 -0.76 14.90
C PRO A 104 -0.52 -1.06 16.15
N THR A 105 0.10 -1.70 17.16
CA THR A 105 -0.56 -2.00 18.43
C THR A 105 -0.78 -0.73 19.25
N ILE A 106 0.14 0.25 19.18
CA ILE A 106 0.00 1.53 19.87
C ILE A 106 -1.21 2.31 19.35
N TYR A 107 -1.32 2.50 18.03
CA TYR A 107 -2.48 3.17 17.43
C TYR A 107 -3.78 2.42 17.72
N LYS A 108 -3.77 1.08 17.61
CA LYS A 108 -4.94 0.22 17.91
C LYS A 108 -5.40 0.26 19.36
N ARG A 109 -4.50 0.48 20.31
CA ARG A 109 -4.78 0.50 21.77
C ARG A 109 -5.05 1.90 22.33
N SER A 110 -4.68 2.95 21.58
CA SER A 110 -4.99 4.32 21.96
C SER A 110 -6.50 4.56 22.09
N ARG A 111 -6.89 5.48 22.97
CA ARG A 111 -8.29 5.91 23.17
C ARG A 111 -8.90 6.49 21.90
N CYS A 112 -8.09 7.28 21.18
CA CYS A 112 -8.38 7.78 19.85
C CYS A 112 -7.06 8.18 19.15
N VAL A 113 -7.13 8.28 17.82
CA VAL A 113 -6.06 8.84 17.00
C VAL A 113 -6.43 10.28 16.63
N LYS A 114 -5.52 11.23 16.88
CA LYS A 114 -5.68 12.63 16.46
C LYS A 114 -4.69 12.96 15.35
N VAL A 115 -5.20 13.63 14.32
CA VAL A 115 -4.46 13.97 13.11
C VAL A 115 -4.10 15.44 13.11
N LEU A 116 -2.81 15.75 13.03
CA LEU A 116 -2.30 17.12 12.93
C LEU A 116 -2.03 17.50 11.46
N ILE A 117 -3.09 18.00 10.83
CA ILE A 117 -3.12 18.62 9.50
C ILE A 117 -2.25 19.89 9.49
N GLU A 118 -1.46 20.11 8.43
CA GLU A 118 -0.60 21.30 8.28
C GLU A 118 -1.17 22.32 7.29
N SER A 119 -1.90 21.85 6.29
CA SER A 119 -2.42 22.69 5.22
C SER A 119 -3.63 23.50 5.68
N PRO A 120 -3.78 24.76 5.23
CA PRO A 120 -5.01 25.51 5.47
C PRO A 120 -6.20 24.84 4.78
N ILE A 121 -7.33 24.74 5.49
CA ILE A 121 -8.57 24.10 5.02
C ILE A 121 -9.64 25.18 4.72
N CYS A 122 -10.44 24.98 3.69
CA CYS A 122 -11.59 25.81 3.33
C CYS A 122 -12.73 25.65 4.34
N ARG A 123 -12.66 26.44 5.43
CA ARG A 123 -13.65 26.40 6.51
C ARG A 123 -15.09 26.60 6.03
N ASP A 124 -15.30 27.45 5.02
CA ASP A 124 -16.63 27.74 4.48
C ASP A 124 -17.24 26.52 3.77
N TRP A 125 -16.44 25.79 2.99
CA TRP A 125 -16.86 24.54 2.37
C TRP A 125 -17.10 23.45 3.42
N THR A 126 -16.16 23.27 4.36
CA THR A 126 -16.30 22.31 5.47
C THR A 126 -17.57 22.57 6.28
N ALA A 127 -17.86 23.83 6.62
CA ALA A 127 -19.07 24.22 7.33
C ALA A 127 -20.34 23.98 6.50
N THR A 128 -20.29 24.23 5.19
CA THR A 128 -21.41 23.98 4.28
C THR A 128 -21.74 22.48 4.21
N VAL A 129 -20.73 21.62 4.02
CA VAL A 129 -20.93 20.16 3.95
C VAL A 129 -21.35 19.59 5.31
N ALA A 130 -20.77 20.07 6.42
CA ALA A 130 -21.11 19.61 7.76
C ALA A 130 -22.57 19.95 8.17
N GLN A 131 -23.15 21.02 7.61
CA GLN A 131 -24.54 21.43 7.85
C GLN A 131 -25.57 20.78 6.91
N ALA A 132 -25.13 20.22 5.79
CA ALA A 132 -26.02 19.51 4.86
C ALA A 132 -26.49 18.17 5.44
N ASP A 133 -27.74 17.77 5.17
CA ASP A 133 -28.17 16.39 5.42
C ASP A 133 -27.61 15.46 4.34
N THR A 134 -26.33 15.16 4.47
CA THR A 134 -25.60 14.35 3.51
C THR A 134 -26.10 12.90 3.42
N ARG A 135 -26.91 12.44 4.39
CA ARG A 135 -27.47 11.08 4.39
C ARG A 135 -28.54 10.87 3.32
N GLN A 136 -29.07 11.95 2.75
CA GLN A 136 -29.99 11.95 1.61
C GLN A 136 -29.31 12.42 0.32
N THR A 137 -28.02 12.74 0.36
CA THR A 137 -27.29 13.23 -0.82
C THR A 137 -26.77 12.02 -1.61
N ASP A 138 -27.11 11.98 -2.89
CA ASP A 138 -26.56 11.02 -3.84
C ASP A 138 -25.02 11.18 -3.95
N PRO A 139 -24.22 10.10 -3.82
CA PRO A 139 -22.77 10.19 -3.84
C PRO A 139 -22.22 10.83 -5.11
N ASP A 140 -22.70 10.42 -6.28
CA ASP A 140 -22.22 10.92 -7.58
C ASP A 140 -22.47 12.44 -7.69
N THR A 141 -23.66 12.89 -7.28
CA THR A 141 -24.03 14.31 -7.20
C THR A 141 -23.13 15.10 -6.23
N PHE A 142 -22.79 14.55 -5.06
CA PHE A 142 -21.87 15.19 -4.13
C PHE A 142 -20.46 15.31 -4.72
N GLU A 143 -19.99 14.24 -5.35
CA GLU A 143 -18.66 14.17 -5.95
C GLU A 143 -18.48 15.19 -7.09
N GLU A 144 -19.52 15.45 -7.89
CA GLU A 144 -19.51 16.56 -8.88
C GLU A 144 -19.46 17.95 -8.23
N LEU A 145 -20.24 18.18 -7.16
CA LEU A 145 -20.27 19.46 -6.45
C LEU A 145 -18.94 19.78 -5.76
N GLU A 146 -18.32 18.76 -5.16
CA GLU A 146 -17.02 18.83 -4.52
C GLU A 146 -15.89 19.12 -5.52
N LEU A 147 -15.84 18.39 -6.65
CA LEU A 147 -14.88 18.67 -7.71
C LEU A 147 -15.07 20.09 -8.28
N HIS A 148 -16.32 20.53 -8.45
CA HIS A 148 -16.60 21.90 -8.89
C HIS A 148 -16.19 22.96 -7.87
N HIS A 149 -16.23 22.66 -6.57
CA HIS A 149 -15.66 23.52 -5.54
C HIS A 149 -14.12 23.52 -5.61
N ALA A 150 -13.50 22.36 -5.74
CA ALA A 150 -12.04 22.19 -5.80
C ALA A 150 -11.39 22.91 -7.00
N ARG A 151 -12.11 23.04 -8.14
CA ARG A 151 -11.71 23.92 -9.26
C ARG A 151 -11.46 25.38 -8.85
N LYS A 152 -12.09 25.85 -7.77
CA LYS A 152 -12.05 27.25 -7.28
C LYS A 152 -11.29 27.40 -5.96
N CYS A 153 -11.27 26.36 -5.13
CA CYS A 153 -10.58 26.36 -3.84
C CYS A 153 -9.57 25.22 -3.76
N ARG A 154 -8.30 25.57 -3.52
CA ARG A 154 -7.21 24.60 -3.32
C ARG A 154 -7.06 24.10 -1.89
N LEU A 155 -7.88 24.61 -0.98
CA LEU A 155 -7.79 24.35 0.46
C LEU A 155 -8.67 23.17 0.87
N MET A 156 -8.64 22.08 0.09
CA MET A 156 -9.42 20.88 0.38
C MET A 156 -8.69 20.04 1.44
N LEU A 157 -9.41 19.48 2.42
CA LEU A 157 -8.77 18.70 3.48
C LEU A 157 -8.05 17.45 2.93
N PHE A 158 -8.66 16.78 1.95
CA PHE A 158 -8.06 15.61 1.29
C PHE A 158 -6.80 15.93 0.46
N ALA A 159 -6.49 17.21 0.25
CA ALA A 159 -5.26 17.66 -0.39
C ALA A 159 -4.11 17.93 0.61
N ASP A 160 -4.30 17.66 1.92
CA ASP A 160 -3.22 17.78 2.90
C ASP A 160 -2.19 16.63 2.79
N PRO A 161 -0.87 16.90 2.81
CA PRO A 161 0.17 15.87 2.70
C PRO A 161 0.17 14.78 3.79
N TRP A 162 -0.60 14.92 4.88
CA TRP A 162 -0.88 13.83 5.83
C TRP A 162 -1.43 12.59 5.12
N PHE A 163 -2.32 12.85 4.17
CA PHE A 163 -2.89 11.86 3.31
C PHE A 163 -1.82 11.23 2.39
N ASP A 164 -0.63 11.79 2.16
CA ASP A 164 0.24 11.31 1.06
C ASP A 164 1.38 10.33 1.42
N ARG A 165 1.70 10.21 2.71
CA ARG A 165 2.82 9.41 3.24
C ARG A 165 2.64 7.89 3.06
N LEU A 166 3.44 7.11 3.78
CA LEU A 166 3.35 5.65 3.96
C LEU A 166 3.04 5.25 5.41
N TRP A 167 3.52 6.07 6.35
CA TRP A 167 3.55 5.80 7.79
C TRP A 167 2.29 6.09 8.55
N THR A 168 1.45 6.92 7.94
CA THR A 168 0.02 6.78 8.11
C THR A 168 -0.40 5.39 7.52
N ARG A 169 -1.58 5.09 6.94
CA ARG A 169 -2.13 3.71 6.70
C ARG A 169 -2.24 2.81 7.96
N GLN A 170 -1.12 2.43 8.59
CA GLN A 170 -1.06 2.18 10.04
C GLN A 170 -1.84 3.28 10.80
N GLU A 171 -1.80 4.52 10.28
CA GLU A 171 -2.52 5.70 10.82
C GLU A 171 -3.59 6.34 9.85
N GLY A 172 -3.35 6.56 8.53
CA GLY A 172 -4.19 7.42 7.62
C GLY A 172 -3.81 7.78 6.13
N LEU A 173 -4.15 7.06 5.01
CA LEU A 173 -3.37 7.27 3.74
C LEU A 173 -3.83 7.08 2.26
N THR A 174 -3.04 7.75 1.40
CA THR A 174 -3.23 8.23 0.02
C THR A 174 -1.85 8.67 -0.62
N ASN A 175 -1.73 9.40 -1.75
CA ASN A 175 -0.49 10.09 -2.25
C ASN A 175 -0.72 11.14 -3.38
N LEU A 176 0.06 12.23 -3.44
CA LEU A 176 0.39 12.98 -4.67
C LEU A 176 1.63 13.92 -4.52
N GLY A 177 2.03 14.59 -5.61
CA GLY A 177 3.19 15.51 -5.69
C GLY A 177 3.01 16.59 -6.77
N ASP A 178 3.90 17.61 -6.79
CA ASP A 178 3.78 18.87 -7.54
C ASP A 178 3.48 18.76 -9.05
N ILE A 179 2.37 19.39 -9.50
CA ILE A 179 2.14 19.81 -10.90
C ILE A 179 1.44 21.19 -10.98
N ASP A 180 1.69 21.90 -12.08
CA ASP A 180 1.24 23.26 -12.38
C ASP A 180 -0.28 23.45 -12.60
N LYS A 181 -0.71 24.72 -12.57
CA LYS A 181 -2.11 25.13 -12.80
C LYS A 181 -2.70 24.52 -14.08
N TRP A 182 -3.90 23.91 -13.94
CA TRP A 182 -4.75 23.21 -14.92
C TRP A 182 -4.75 21.67 -14.89
N VAL A 183 -4.15 21.04 -13.87
CA VAL A 183 -4.29 19.58 -13.60
C VAL A 183 -5.18 19.27 -12.38
N SER A 184 -5.59 20.30 -11.63
CA SER A 184 -6.16 20.15 -10.29
C SER A 184 -7.45 19.35 -10.17
N GLU A 185 -8.29 19.22 -11.21
CA GLU A 185 -9.49 18.38 -11.09
C GLU A 185 -9.14 16.89 -11.07
N GLY A 186 -8.13 16.47 -11.85
CA GLY A 186 -7.59 15.11 -11.79
C GLY A 186 -6.89 14.85 -10.46
N GLU A 187 -6.03 15.78 -10.02
CA GLU A 187 -5.35 15.67 -8.72
C GLU A 187 -6.32 15.55 -7.54
N ASN A 188 -7.37 16.39 -7.48
CA ASN A 188 -8.36 16.33 -6.40
C ASN A 188 -9.18 15.03 -6.47
N ALA A 189 -9.48 14.50 -7.66
CA ALA A 189 -10.15 13.21 -7.82
C ALA A 189 -9.24 12.04 -7.38
N ASP A 190 -7.96 12.06 -7.76
CA ASP A 190 -6.95 11.07 -7.35
C ASP A 190 -6.71 11.11 -5.83
N GLN A 191 -6.58 12.29 -5.24
CA GLN A 191 -6.49 12.49 -3.79
C GLN A 191 -7.72 11.94 -3.07
N ARG A 192 -8.93 12.23 -3.57
CA ARG A 192 -10.19 11.70 -3.01
C ARG A 192 -10.27 10.18 -3.11
N GLU A 193 -9.96 9.57 -4.25
CA GLU A 193 -9.94 8.10 -4.41
C GLU A 193 -8.94 7.46 -3.46
N ALA A 194 -7.84 8.16 -3.18
CA ALA A 194 -6.85 7.71 -2.26
C ALA A 194 -7.33 7.87 -0.78
N VAL A 195 -8.17 8.86 -0.44
CA VAL A 195 -8.93 8.90 0.84
C VAL A 195 -9.97 7.77 0.91
N TYR A 196 -10.67 7.45 -0.18
CA TYR A 196 -11.55 6.27 -0.22
C TYR A 196 -10.78 4.97 0.00
N THR A 197 -9.57 4.86 -0.56
CA THR A 197 -8.65 3.73 -0.36
C THR A 197 -8.19 3.65 1.09
N PHE A 198 -7.90 4.78 1.74
CA PHE A 198 -7.65 4.84 3.19
C PHE A 198 -8.84 4.29 3.99
N LEU A 199 -10.04 4.78 3.72
CA LEU A 199 -11.25 4.41 4.45
C LEU A 199 -11.57 2.93 4.24
N TYR A 200 -11.44 2.42 3.01
CA TYR A 200 -11.58 1.00 2.70
C TYR A 200 -10.60 0.15 3.50
N ASP A 201 -9.32 0.53 3.55
CA ASP A 201 -8.30 -0.13 4.37
C ASP A 201 -8.67 -0.18 5.85
N LYS A 202 -9.09 0.95 6.44
CA LYS A 202 -9.46 1.01 7.86
C LYS A 202 -10.74 0.24 8.15
N LEU A 203 -11.75 0.33 7.29
CA LEU A 203 -12.98 -0.44 7.40
C LEU A 203 -12.67 -1.94 7.41
N GLN A 204 -11.85 -2.44 6.49
CA GLN A 204 -11.42 -3.85 6.51
C GLN A 204 -10.58 -4.21 7.74
N TYR A 205 -9.62 -3.37 8.15
CA TYR A 205 -8.81 -3.58 9.34
C TYR A 205 -9.66 -3.70 10.62
N HIS A 206 -10.71 -2.90 10.73
CA HIS A 206 -11.66 -2.92 11.85
C HIS A 206 -12.82 -3.91 11.69
N GLY A 207 -12.81 -4.75 10.66
CA GLY A 207 -13.82 -5.81 10.49
C GLY A 207 -15.06 -5.38 9.73
N ASN A 208 -14.88 -4.76 8.57
CA ASN A 208 -15.91 -4.64 7.54
C ASN A 208 -15.33 -5.17 6.22
N ILE A 209 -15.65 -6.42 5.88
CA ILE A 209 -14.94 -7.18 4.83
C ILE A 209 -15.12 -6.55 3.44
N LYS A 210 -16.33 -6.02 3.15
CA LYS A 210 -16.68 -5.40 1.87
C LYS A 210 -17.66 -4.24 2.15
N PRO A 211 -17.17 -3.04 2.56
CA PRO A 211 -18.03 -1.89 2.74
C PRO A 211 -18.65 -1.47 1.40
N ASP A 212 -19.97 -1.30 1.37
CA ASP A 212 -20.70 -0.80 0.20
C ASP A 212 -20.37 0.67 -0.10
N SER A 213 -20.85 1.19 -1.23
CA SER A 213 -20.62 2.58 -1.66
C SER A 213 -21.14 3.61 -0.65
N GLY A 214 -22.34 3.40 -0.08
CA GLY A 214 -22.93 4.30 0.90
C GLY A 214 -22.16 4.32 2.22
N THR A 215 -21.76 3.15 2.71
CA THR A 215 -20.90 3.00 3.90
C THR A 215 -19.56 3.75 3.72
N LYS A 216 -18.90 3.60 2.55
CA LYS A 216 -17.66 4.32 2.25
C LYS A 216 -17.87 5.84 2.15
N PHE A 217 -18.93 6.28 1.47
CA PHE A 217 -19.27 7.70 1.30
C PHE A 217 -19.59 8.37 2.63
N GLN A 218 -20.38 7.73 3.50
CA GLN A 218 -20.69 8.26 4.82
C GLN A 218 -19.43 8.36 5.71
N ALA A 219 -18.54 7.35 5.66
CA ALA A 219 -17.25 7.40 6.35
C ALA A 219 -16.32 8.50 5.81
N TYR A 220 -16.38 8.77 4.50
CA TYR A 220 -15.66 9.85 3.86
C TYR A 220 -16.11 11.22 4.38
N LEU A 221 -17.41 11.46 4.46
CA LEU A 221 -17.96 12.72 4.96
C LEU A 221 -17.68 12.93 6.45
N ASP A 222 -17.77 11.87 7.26
CA ASP A 222 -17.43 11.87 8.68
C ASP A 222 -15.96 12.28 8.89
N LEU A 223 -15.03 11.63 8.19
CA LEU A 223 -13.61 11.96 8.25
C LEU A 223 -13.30 13.36 7.68
N ALA A 224 -13.68 13.61 6.42
CA ALA A 224 -13.19 14.74 5.63
C ALA A 224 -13.90 16.07 5.95
N TYR A 225 -15.11 16.02 6.51
CA TYR A 225 -15.94 17.21 6.72
C TYR A 225 -16.51 17.37 8.12
N ARG A 226 -16.74 16.28 8.86
CA ARG A 226 -17.09 16.35 10.29
C ARG A 226 -15.85 16.35 11.20
N GLY A 227 -14.71 15.84 10.71
CA GLY A 227 -13.46 15.75 11.45
C GLY A 227 -13.47 14.67 12.54
N GLU A 228 -14.46 13.76 12.51
CA GLU A 228 -14.65 12.70 13.49
C GLU A 228 -15.15 11.43 12.80
N LEU A 229 -14.47 10.30 13.02
CA LEU A 229 -14.80 8.99 12.47
C LEU A 229 -14.80 7.93 13.58
N ASP A 230 -15.96 7.63 14.18
CA ASP A 230 -16.08 6.46 15.08
C ASP A 230 -16.30 5.18 14.25
N MET A 231 -15.26 4.35 14.17
CA MET A 231 -15.27 3.06 13.46
C MET A 231 -16.39 2.11 13.93
N LYS A 232 -16.94 2.26 15.15
CA LYS A 232 -18.05 1.43 15.64
C LYS A 232 -19.33 1.61 14.80
N ASN A 233 -19.52 2.79 14.22
CA ASN A 233 -20.67 3.08 13.35
C ASN A 233 -20.62 2.32 12.01
N TYR A 234 -19.47 1.71 11.69
CA TYR A 234 -19.18 1.11 10.39
C TYR A 234 -18.78 -0.38 10.46
N GLN A 235 -18.86 -1.01 11.64
CA GLN A 235 -18.58 -2.44 11.82
C GLN A 235 -19.77 -3.28 11.38
N THR A 236 -19.55 -4.17 10.41
CA THR A 236 -20.57 -5.09 9.88
C THR A 236 -20.36 -6.54 10.32
N ILE A 237 -19.15 -6.89 10.78
CA ILE A 237 -18.82 -8.21 11.29
C ILE A 237 -19.39 -8.43 12.69
N SER A 238 -19.97 -9.62 12.91
CA SER A 238 -20.38 -10.07 14.24
C SER A 238 -19.17 -10.46 15.10
N ALA A 239 -19.20 -10.14 16.39
CA ALA A 239 -18.09 -10.38 17.32
C ALA A 239 -17.62 -11.85 17.33
N GLY A 240 -16.48 -12.12 16.69
CA GLY A 240 -15.86 -13.44 16.60
C GLY A 240 -15.37 -13.84 15.20
N GLU A 241 -15.91 -13.23 14.15
CA GLU A 241 -15.42 -13.45 12.78
C GLU A 241 -14.04 -12.77 12.58
N LYS A 242 -13.05 -13.54 12.08
CA LYS A 242 -11.71 -13.00 11.83
C LYS A 242 -11.72 -12.14 10.56
N SER A 243 -11.24 -10.89 10.67
CA SER A 243 -11.04 -10.05 9.49
C SER A 243 -10.13 -10.75 8.47
N LEU A 244 -10.56 -10.75 7.21
CA LEU A 244 -9.77 -11.24 6.07
C LEU A 244 -8.78 -10.20 5.53
N TYR A 245 -8.60 -9.09 6.26
CA TYR A 245 -7.65 -8.03 5.91
C TYR A 245 -6.25 -8.61 5.67
N SER A 246 -5.78 -8.46 4.44
CA SER A 246 -4.37 -8.65 4.10
C SER A 246 -3.81 -7.26 3.87
N PRO A 247 -2.83 -6.81 4.67
CA PRO A 247 -2.23 -5.50 4.49
C PRO A 247 -1.55 -5.35 3.12
N ILE A 248 -1.21 -6.44 2.42
CA ILE A 248 -0.59 -6.39 1.09
C ILE A 248 -1.64 -6.38 -0.04
N ASP A 249 -2.77 -7.08 0.12
CA ASP A 249 -3.78 -7.23 -0.95
C ASP A 249 -4.45 -5.89 -1.33
N SER A 250 -4.41 -4.89 -0.44
CA SER A 250 -4.90 -3.53 -0.67
C SER A 250 -3.79 -2.49 -0.82
N ALA A 251 -2.63 -2.66 -0.16
CA ALA A 251 -1.51 -1.70 -0.20
C ALA A 251 -1.09 -1.31 -1.62
N TRP A 252 -0.99 -2.27 -2.54
CA TRP A 252 -0.54 -2.03 -3.90
C TRP A 252 -1.44 -1.05 -4.69
N ARG A 253 -2.68 -0.81 -4.26
CA ARG A 253 -3.63 0.09 -4.93
C ARG A 253 -3.42 1.57 -4.59
N SER A 254 -2.74 1.84 -3.48
CA SER A 254 -2.56 3.21 -3.00
C SER A 254 -1.24 3.79 -3.51
N GLY A 255 -1.20 5.07 -3.88
CA GLY A 255 0.04 5.71 -4.39
C GLY A 255 1.11 6.03 -3.34
N ARG A 256 0.90 5.65 -2.06
CA ARG A 256 1.60 6.07 -0.84
C ARG A 256 3.12 6.11 -0.93
N THR A 257 3.75 7.19 -0.45
CA THR A 257 5.21 7.39 -0.55
C THR A 257 5.93 7.49 0.81
N THR A 258 7.23 7.21 0.81
CA THR A 258 8.11 7.42 1.96
C THR A 258 9.47 7.97 1.54
N THR A 259 10.14 8.66 2.47
CA THR A 259 11.51 9.16 2.25
C THR A 259 12.56 8.04 2.24
N LYS A 260 12.23 6.83 2.73
CA LYS A 260 13.16 5.68 2.80
C LYS A 260 12.45 4.40 2.39
N ALA A 261 12.80 3.84 1.24
CA ALA A 261 12.08 2.70 0.67
C ALA A 261 11.90 1.49 1.61
N ARG A 262 12.87 1.20 2.51
CA ARG A 262 12.72 0.12 3.51
C ARG A 262 11.48 0.28 4.41
N ASP A 263 11.03 1.52 4.60
CA ASP A 263 9.86 1.81 5.41
C ASP A 263 8.61 1.18 4.81
N TYR A 264 8.56 0.89 3.49
CA TYR A 264 7.49 0.07 2.90
C TYR A 264 7.33 -1.22 3.71
N VAL A 265 8.39 -2.02 3.88
CA VAL A 265 8.29 -3.26 4.65
C VAL A 265 7.89 -2.99 6.12
N LEU A 266 8.49 -1.99 6.76
CA LEU A 266 8.25 -1.66 8.17
C LEU A 266 6.84 -1.10 8.45
N ALA A 267 6.20 -0.47 7.48
CA ALA A 267 4.84 0.06 7.60
C ALA A 267 3.75 -1.02 7.38
N VAL A 268 4.12 -2.22 6.94
CA VAL A 268 3.16 -3.18 6.34
C VAL A 268 3.30 -4.60 6.87
N PHE A 269 4.52 -5.10 7.01
CA PHE A 269 4.77 -6.46 7.44
C PHE A 269 4.62 -6.68 8.95
N PRO A 270 4.81 -5.70 9.87
CA PRO A 270 4.49 -5.89 11.28
C PRO A 270 3.02 -6.22 11.59
N ASP A 271 2.09 -5.94 10.66
CA ASP A 271 0.68 -6.37 10.75
C ASP A 271 0.47 -7.84 10.30
N LEU A 272 1.49 -8.51 9.74
CA LEU A 272 1.39 -9.89 9.25
C LEU A 272 1.83 -10.90 10.31
N GLU A 273 0.94 -11.85 10.60
CA GLU A 273 1.17 -12.92 11.57
C GLU A 273 2.33 -13.83 11.15
N GLY A 274 3.43 -13.77 11.92
CA GLY A 274 4.63 -14.56 11.72
C GLY A 274 5.83 -13.81 11.13
N TYR A 275 5.72 -12.51 10.86
CA TYR A 275 6.88 -11.64 10.62
C TYR A 275 7.37 -10.99 11.92
N THR A 276 8.68 -10.88 12.07
CA THR A 276 9.38 -10.17 13.16
C THR A 276 10.39 -9.21 12.55
N VAL A 277 10.35 -7.93 12.94
CA VAL A 277 11.28 -6.91 12.43
C VAL A 277 12.73 -7.26 12.82
N PRO A 278 13.69 -7.37 11.87
CA PRO A 278 15.10 -7.59 12.19
C PRO A 278 15.68 -6.53 13.13
N THR A 279 16.54 -6.94 14.06
CA THR A 279 17.14 -6.05 15.08
C THR A 279 17.96 -4.92 14.49
N ASP A 280 18.46 -5.09 13.26
CA ASP A 280 19.26 -4.14 12.51
C ASP A 280 18.54 -3.57 11.27
N ALA A 281 17.20 -3.66 11.18
CA ALA A 281 16.40 -3.21 10.04
C ALA A 281 16.63 -1.76 9.56
N ARG A 282 17.23 -0.88 10.38
CA ARG A 282 17.69 0.47 9.97
C ARG A 282 18.94 0.48 9.08
N LYS A 283 19.69 -0.63 9.04
CA LYS A 283 20.88 -0.83 8.17
C LYS A 283 20.51 -1.51 6.86
N LEU A 284 19.49 -2.38 6.88
CA LEU A 284 18.99 -3.08 5.71
C LEU A 284 18.39 -2.11 4.69
N SER A 285 18.62 -2.41 3.42
CA SER A 285 17.92 -1.83 2.28
C SER A 285 16.47 -2.32 2.20
N PHE A 286 15.69 -1.75 1.28
CA PHE A 286 14.34 -2.25 0.99
C PHE A 286 14.35 -3.69 0.50
N ALA A 287 15.28 -4.05 -0.39
CA ALA A 287 15.35 -5.38 -0.97
C ALA A 287 15.68 -6.46 0.08
N GLU A 288 16.75 -6.25 0.85
CA GLU A 288 17.14 -7.18 1.92
C GLU A 288 16.02 -7.38 2.95
N LEU A 289 15.38 -6.28 3.37
CA LEU A 289 14.30 -6.33 4.35
C LEU A 289 13.03 -6.99 3.82
N LEU A 290 12.72 -6.82 2.52
CA LEU A 290 11.58 -7.51 1.90
C LEU A 290 11.88 -8.99 1.69
N GLU A 291 13.09 -9.36 1.27
CA GLU A 291 13.49 -10.77 1.13
C GLU A 291 13.42 -11.52 2.46
N ASP A 292 13.98 -10.95 3.53
CA ASP A 292 13.84 -11.47 4.90
C ASP A 292 12.36 -11.65 5.26
N ALA A 293 11.53 -10.63 5.06
CA ALA A 293 10.13 -10.69 5.42
C ALA A 293 9.35 -11.76 4.64
N LEU A 294 9.65 -11.95 3.35
CA LEU A 294 9.05 -13.01 2.53
C LEU A 294 9.54 -14.42 2.96
N GLN A 295 10.81 -14.56 3.37
CA GLN A 295 11.34 -15.82 3.93
C GLN A 295 10.68 -16.18 5.25
N GLN A 296 10.55 -15.22 6.19
CA GLN A 296 9.87 -15.43 7.47
C GLN A 296 8.43 -15.92 7.28
N LEU A 297 7.68 -15.32 6.35
CA LEU A 297 6.30 -15.72 6.04
C LEU A 297 6.18 -17.14 5.43
N GLN A 298 7.16 -17.58 4.64
CA GLN A 298 7.18 -18.96 4.11
C GLN A 298 7.34 -20.01 5.23
N HIS A 299 8.07 -19.68 6.30
CA HIS A 299 8.31 -20.57 7.43
C HIS A 299 7.28 -20.43 8.57
N SER A 300 6.41 -19.43 8.52
CA SER A 300 5.38 -19.20 9.54
C SER A 300 4.31 -20.29 9.53
N LYS A 301 3.75 -20.62 10.71
CA LYS A 301 2.64 -21.59 10.84
C LYS A 301 1.36 -21.16 10.13
N HIS A 302 1.26 -19.87 9.79
CA HIS A 302 0.14 -19.22 9.13
C HIS A 302 0.37 -19.16 7.61
N SER A 303 1.63 -19.40 7.18
CA SER A 303 2.12 -19.71 5.83
C SER A 303 1.40 -18.98 4.69
N ALA A 304 1.47 -17.66 4.70
CA ALA A 304 1.21 -16.88 3.48
C ALA A 304 2.34 -17.19 2.49
N LYS A 305 2.04 -17.80 1.35
CA LYS A 305 3.05 -18.06 0.30
C LYS A 305 3.12 -16.87 -0.64
N ALA A 306 4.31 -16.29 -0.78
CA ALA A 306 4.54 -15.31 -1.82
C ALA A 306 4.54 -15.98 -3.20
N ALA A 307 3.72 -15.48 -4.13
CA ALA A 307 3.77 -15.82 -5.54
C ALA A 307 4.25 -14.61 -6.33
N ALA A 308 5.29 -14.78 -7.14
CA ALA A 308 5.81 -13.72 -7.99
C ALA A 308 4.82 -13.39 -9.12
N LYS A 309 4.51 -12.09 -9.30
CA LYS A 309 3.86 -11.53 -10.50
C LYS A 309 4.89 -11.19 -11.57
N VAL A 310 6.05 -10.72 -11.14
CA VAL A 310 7.24 -10.45 -11.96
C VAL A 310 8.39 -11.18 -11.28
N THR A 311 9.11 -12.04 -11.99
CA THR A 311 10.22 -12.78 -11.39
C THR A 311 11.57 -12.09 -11.61
N LYS A 312 12.56 -12.36 -10.77
CA LYS A 312 13.93 -11.87 -10.98
C LYS A 312 14.46 -12.26 -12.36
N GLY A 313 14.24 -13.50 -12.79
CA GLY A 313 14.66 -13.98 -14.12
C GLY A 313 14.00 -13.25 -15.30
N THR A 314 12.85 -12.60 -15.10
CA THR A 314 12.27 -11.70 -16.12
C THR A 314 13.09 -10.41 -16.25
N VAL A 315 13.59 -9.83 -15.16
CA VAL A 315 14.16 -8.46 -15.15
C VAL A 315 15.69 -8.45 -15.14
N GLU A 316 16.30 -9.30 -14.33
CA GLU A 316 17.75 -9.39 -14.16
C GLU A 316 18.38 -10.25 -15.25
N THR A 317 19.51 -9.79 -15.80
CA THR A 317 20.22 -10.45 -16.90
C THR A 317 21.16 -11.57 -16.45
N ASN A 318 21.21 -11.90 -15.16
CA ASN A 318 22.24 -12.77 -14.58
C ASN A 318 21.84 -14.26 -14.64
N ASP A 319 22.76 -15.11 -15.07
CA ASP A 319 22.50 -16.52 -15.45
C ASP A 319 22.26 -17.51 -14.29
N ILE A 320 21.82 -17.04 -13.12
CA ILE A 320 21.56 -17.89 -11.95
C ILE A 320 20.13 -18.46 -12.03
N ALA A 321 20.02 -19.64 -12.63
CA ALA A 321 18.77 -20.34 -12.87
C ALA A 321 17.90 -20.51 -11.60
N ASP A 322 18.50 -20.79 -10.43
CA ASP A 322 17.76 -21.01 -9.18
C ASP A 322 17.04 -19.75 -8.63
N THR A 323 17.50 -18.54 -8.98
CA THR A 323 16.83 -17.29 -8.58
C THR A 323 15.69 -16.89 -9.52
N SER A 324 15.53 -17.56 -10.66
CA SER A 324 14.62 -17.16 -11.74
C SER A 324 13.13 -17.09 -11.36
N ILE A 325 12.70 -17.80 -10.31
CA ILE A 325 11.30 -17.85 -9.83
C ILE A 325 10.99 -16.94 -8.65
N GLN A 326 12.01 -16.33 -8.02
CA GLN A 326 11.78 -15.38 -6.92
C GLN A 326 11.12 -14.11 -7.43
N PRO A 327 10.30 -13.40 -6.62
CA PRO A 327 9.81 -12.07 -6.99
C PRO A 327 10.98 -11.13 -7.32
N PHE A 328 10.87 -10.41 -8.44
CA PHE A 328 11.69 -9.24 -8.67
C PHE A 328 11.38 -8.21 -7.57
N ILE A 329 12.41 -7.58 -7.00
CA ILE A 329 12.24 -6.55 -5.99
C ILE A 329 12.94 -5.28 -6.49
N PRO A 330 12.21 -4.18 -6.76
CA PRO A 330 12.85 -2.93 -7.17
C PRO A 330 13.74 -2.43 -6.04
N ALA A 331 14.98 -2.01 -6.35
CA ALA A 331 15.90 -1.51 -5.32
C ALA A 331 15.40 -0.20 -4.67
N THR A 332 14.71 0.64 -5.44
CA THR A 332 14.21 1.96 -5.04
C THR A 332 12.78 2.19 -5.58
N PRO A 333 11.75 1.51 -5.04
CA PRO A 333 10.36 1.77 -5.43
C PRO A 333 9.97 3.22 -5.12
N ALA A 334 9.32 3.88 -6.06
CA ALA A 334 8.84 5.25 -5.88
C ALA A 334 7.67 5.34 -4.90
N ASN A 335 6.80 4.32 -4.89
CA ASN A 335 5.60 4.24 -4.04
C ASN A 335 5.32 2.80 -3.58
N ILE A 336 4.34 2.64 -2.67
CA ILE A 336 3.92 1.33 -2.13
C ILE A 336 3.33 0.40 -3.21
N THR A 337 2.77 0.95 -4.30
CA THR A 337 2.36 0.17 -5.48
C THR A 337 3.58 -0.54 -6.04
N GLU A 338 4.60 0.21 -6.49
CA GLU A 338 5.82 -0.36 -7.06
C GLU A 338 6.55 -1.30 -6.07
N ALA A 339 6.49 -1.03 -4.77
CA ALA A 339 7.09 -1.89 -3.75
C ALA A 339 6.49 -3.30 -3.68
N TYR A 340 5.21 -3.48 -4.01
CA TYR A 340 4.50 -4.77 -3.88
C TYR A 340 3.89 -5.32 -5.16
N ASP A 341 3.87 -4.56 -6.26
CA ASP A 341 3.19 -5.01 -7.47
C ASP A 341 3.88 -6.23 -8.13
N THR A 342 5.08 -6.59 -7.67
CA THR A 342 5.85 -7.74 -8.14
C THR A 342 5.47 -9.08 -7.51
N PHE A 343 4.63 -9.11 -6.46
CA PHE A 343 4.17 -10.36 -5.83
C PHE A 343 2.74 -10.30 -5.24
N HIS A 344 2.20 -11.47 -4.92
CA HIS A 344 0.97 -11.64 -4.14
C HIS A 344 1.23 -12.53 -2.92
N LEU A 345 0.51 -12.30 -1.82
CA LEU A 345 0.44 -13.24 -0.72
C LEU A 345 -0.75 -14.19 -0.91
N LEU A 346 -0.45 -15.45 -1.22
CA LEU A 346 -1.43 -16.52 -1.21
C LEU A 346 -1.74 -16.90 0.24
N LYS A 347 -2.94 -16.57 0.71
CA LYS A 347 -3.48 -17.10 1.97
C LYS A 347 -3.54 -18.62 1.88
N ARG A 348 -2.99 -19.33 2.87
CA ARG A 348 -3.18 -20.79 2.96
C ARG A 348 -4.67 -21.04 3.18
N LEU A 349 -5.33 -21.69 2.23
CA LEU A 349 -6.64 -22.30 2.51
C LEU A 349 -6.44 -23.26 3.71
N PRO A 350 -7.34 -23.26 4.71
CA PRO A 350 -7.29 -24.26 5.78
C PRO A 350 -7.26 -25.65 5.13
N ALA A 351 -6.49 -26.57 5.70
CA ALA A 351 -6.30 -27.90 5.12
C ALA A 351 -7.68 -28.52 4.83
N LEU A 352 -7.98 -28.72 3.55
CA LEU A 352 -9.29 -29.16 3.10
C LEU A 352 -9.58 -30.54 3.69
N ASP A 353 -10.60 -30.58 4.55
CA ASP A 353 -11.23 -31.81 5.00
C ASP A 353 -11.65 -32.61 3.74
N PRO A 354 -11.33 -33.91 3.60
CA PRO A 354 -11.32 -34.62 2.30
C PRO A 354 -12.72 -34.98 1.75
N THR A 355 -13.70 -34.12 1.98
CA THR A 355 -15.07 -34.26 1.46
C THR A 355 -15.17 -33.86 -0.02
N PRO A 356 -16.19 -34.36 -0.76
CA PRO A 356 -16.30 -34.13 -2.20
C PRO A 356 -16.40 -32.64 -2.54
N GLN A 357 -15.53 -32.20 -3.45
CA GLN A 357 -15.38 -30.79 -3.81
C GLN A 357 -16.69 -30.19 -4.33
N LYS A 358 -17.26 -29.24 -3.58
CA LYS A 358 -18.06 -28.18 -4.20
C LYS A 358 -17.07 -27.32 -5.01
N PRO A 359 -17.32 -27.02 -6.30
CA PRO A 359 -16.42 -26.15 -7.06
C PRO A 359 -16.32 -24.80 -6.36
N LEU A 360 -15.09 -24.30 -6.22
CA LEU A 360 -14.81 -22.99 -5.60
C LEU A 360 -15.41 -21.87 -6.46
N THR A 361 -16.65 -21.49 -6.15
CA THR A 361 -17.31 -20.36 -6.80
C THR A 361 -16.75 -19.05 -6.26
N CYS A 362 -15.62 -18.59 -6.83
CA CYS A 362 -15.10 -17.25 -6.60
C CYS A 362 -16.07 -16.22 -7.19
N SER A 363 -16.95 -15.68 -6.34
CA SER A 363 -17.85 -14.57 -6.61
C SER A 363 -17.16 -13.24 -6.24
N GLY A 364 -16.46 -12.66 -7.23
CA GLY A 364 -15.96 -11.28 -7.15
C GLY A 364 -14.60 -11.11 -6.47
N GLU A 365 -13.66 -12.03 -6.66
CA GLU A 365 -12.27 -11.88 -6.20
C GLU A 365 -11.29 -12.05 -7.37
N ASN A 366 -10.19 -11.30 -7.32
CA ASN A 366 -9.27 -11.12 -8.45
C ASN A 366 -8.60 -12.44 -8.83
N LEU A 367 -8.33 -12.64 -10.12
CA LEU A 367 -7.60 -13.81 -10.61
C LEU A 367 -6.14 -13.79 -10.14
N HIS A 368 -5.59 -14.97 -9.92
CA HIS A 368 -4.23 -15.18 -9.44
C HIS A 368 -3.40 -15.97 -10.46
N VAL A 369 -2.13 -15.59 -10.61
CA VAL A 369 -1.10 -16.41 -11.25
C VAL A 369 -0.20 -17.01 -10.18
N ILE A 370 0.14 -18.27 -10.38
CA ILE A 370 1.37 -18.85 -9.85
C ILE A 370 2.23 -19.21 -11.05
N ALA A 371 3.37 -18.53 -11.22
CA ALA A 371 4.39 -18.99 -12.16
C ALA A 371 4.92 -20.32 -11.61
N GLN A 372 4.50 -21.42 -12.22
CA GLN A 372 5.08 -22.74 -11.98
C GLN A 372 6.14 -23.00 -13.04
N ASN A 373 7.18 -23.76 -12.70
CA ASN A 373 8.15 -24.23 -13.69
C ASN A 373 7.42 -25.02 -14.78
N LEU A 374 7.22 -24.40 -15.94
CA LEU A 374 6.74 -25.07 -17.12
C LEU A 374 7.90 -25.87 -17.69
N THR A 375 7.94 -27.15 -17.30
CA THR A 375 8.72 -28.15 -18.02
C THR A 375 8.11 -28.31 -19.40
N LEU A 376 8.49 -27.44 -20.35
CA LEU A 376 8.16 -27.59 -21.76
C LEU A 376 8.82 -28.88 -22.25
N THR A 377 8.06 -29.96 -22.28
CA THR A 377 8.47 -31.26 -22.84
C THR A 377 8.55 -31.25 -24.37
N THR A 378 8.12 -30.15 -24.98
CA THR A 378 8.05 -29.94 -26.42
C THR A 378 9.24 -29.14 -26.93
N THR A 379 9.87 -29.62 -28.00
CA THR A 379 11.03 -29.00 -28.67
C THR A 379 10.67 -27.79 -29.55
N ILE A 380 9.70 -26.96 -29.15
CA ILE A 380 9.31 -25.77 -29.92
C ILE A 380 10.38 -24.69 -29.69
N PRO A 381 11.11 -24.23 -30.72
CA PRO A 381 12.11 -23.18 -30.54
C PRO A 381 11.46 -21.88 -30.06
N LEU A 382 12.07 -21.23 -29.08
CA LEU A 382 11.61 -19.96 -28.53
C LEU A 382 11.96 -18.82 -29.49
N THR A 383 11.24 -18.72 -30.60
CA THR A 383 11.46 -17.71 -31.64
C THR A 383 10.15 -17.01 -32.02
N LYS A 384 10.26 -15.86 -32.68
CA LYS A 384 9.09 -15.05 -33.08
C LYS A 384 8.10 -15.80 -33.97
N PRO A 385 8.50 -16.56 -35.01
CA PRO A 385 7.57 -17.35 -35.80
C PRO A 385 6.74 -18.36 -34.99
N ASN A 386 7.32 -18.90 -33.91
CA ASN A 386 6.71 -19.97 -33.11
C ASN A 386 5.87 -19.45 -31.93
N LEU A 387 5.76 -18.13 -31.73
CA LEU A 387 4.98 -17.57 -30.62
C LEU A 387 3.52 -18.06 -30.66
N ALA A 388 2.92 -18.19 -31.85
CA ALA A 388 1.55 -18.68 -31.99
C ALA A 388 1.39 -20.13 -31.49
N ASP A 389 2.36 -21.00 -31.81
CA ASP A 389 2.35 -22.41 -31.36
C ASP A 389 2.62 -22.53 -29.86
N LEU A 390 3.49 -21.66 -29.31
CA LEU A 390 3.74 -21.57 -27.87
C LEU A 390 2.51 -21.08 -27.10
N VAL A 391 1.78 -20.10 -27.64
CA VAL A 391 0.50 -19.63 -27.08
C VAL A 391 -0.56 -20.73 -27.18
N ALA A 392 -0.68 -21.44 -28.30
CA ALA A 392 -1.61 -22.56 -28.45
C ALA A 392 -1.29 -23.73 -27.49
N LEU A 393 0.00 -24.05 -27.31
CA LEU A 393 0.46 -25.02 -26.33
C LEU A 393 0.08 -24.56 -24.91
N TRP A 394 0.43 -23.32 -24.53
CA TRP A 394 0.04 -22.74 -23.26
C TRP A 394 -1.47 -22.82 -23.04
N GLU A 395 -2.29 -22.43 -23.99
CA GLU A 395 -3.76 -22.53 -23.91
C GLU A 395 -4.31 -23.94 -23.67
N SER A 396 -3.56 -24.97 -24.08
CA SER A 396 -3.93 -26.39 -23.95
C SER A 396 -3.39 -27.04 -22.66
N SER A 397 -2.28 -26.54 -22.13
CA SER A 397 -1.59 -27.09 -20.95
C SER A 397 -1.77 -26.28 -19.67
N ALA A 398 -2.03 -24.98 -19.79
CA ALA A 398 -2.24 -24.08 -18.66
C ALA A 398 -3.59 -24.36 -18.01
N ASN A 399 -3.61 -24.59 -16.70
CA ASN A 399 -4.85 -24.48 -15.93
C ASN A 399 -5.20 -22.98 -15.79
N ILE A 400 -5.98 -22.52 -16.77
CA ILE A 400 -6.50 -21.15 -16.95
C ILE A 400 -7.00 -20.52 -15.64
N THR A 401 -7.72 -21.27 -14.81
CA THR A 401 -8.27 -20.77 -13.53
C THR A 401 -7.19 -20.47 -12.47
N SER A 402 -5.96 -20.96 -12.67
CA SER A 402 -4.82 -20.83 -11.75
C SER A 402 -3.59 -20.08 -12.32
N GLN A 403 -3.64 -19.70 -13.60
CA GLN A 403 -2.50 -19.13 -14.35
C GLN A 403 -2.89 -17.86 -15.14
N LEU A 404 -4.03 -17.25 -14.86
CA LEU A 404 -4.50 -16.06 -15.58
C LEU A 404 -3.75 -14.80 -15.14
N LEU A 405 -2.85 -14.35 -16.03
CA LEU A 405 -2.02 -13.15 -15.95
C LEU A 405 -2.81 -11.88 -15.60
N ALA A 406 -2.93 -11.63 -14.29
CA ALA A 406 -3.15 -10.30 -13.72
C ALA A 406 -1.86 -9.49 -13.95
N CYS A 407 -1.77 -8.90 -15.13
CA CYS A 407 -0.61 -8.14 -15.55
C CYS A 407 -0.61 -6.78 -14.80
N PRO A 408 0.41 -6.47 -13.97
CA PRO A 408 0.33 -5.37 -13.02
C PRO A 408 0.27 -3.96 -13.63
N GLN A 409 -0.37 -2.99 -12.97
CA GLN A 409 -0.41 -1.60 -13.44
C GLN A 409 0.97 -0.92 -13.45
N SER A 410 1.96 -1.44 -12.71
CA SER A 410 3.36 -0.99 -12.80
C SER A 410 4.25 -1.87 -13.70
N SER A 411 3.72 -2.97 -14.25
CA SER A 411 4.47 -3.92 -15.07
C SER A 411 4.90 -3.33 -16.40
N PRO A 412 6.13 -3.60 -16.89
CA PRO A 412 6.50 -3.34 -18.28
C PRO A 412 5.45 -3.85 -19.28
N ALA A 413 4.78 -4.94 -18.93
CA ALA A 413 3.86 -5.62 -19.80
C ALA A 413 2.43 -5.03 -19.88
N THR A 414 2.05 -4.06 -19.04
CA THR A 414 0.68 -3.46 -19.07
C THR A 414 0.57 -2.01 -18.60
N ALA A 415 1.60 -1.45 -17.97
CA ALA A 415 1.53 -0.14 -17.35
C ALA A 415 1.28 1.03 -18.33
N THR A 416 0.83 2.15 -17.76
CA THR A 416 0.98 3.49 -18.34
C THR A 416 2.41 4.04 -18.21
N ARG A 417 3.31 3.28 -17.54
CA ARG A 417 4.74 3.56 -17.45
C ARG A 417 5.32 3.70 -18.86
N VAL A 418 6.07 4.78 -19.10
CA VAL A 418 6.83 4.95 -20.35
C VAL A 418 7.77 3.75 -20.49
N LEU A 419 7.56 2.95 -21.53
CA LEU A 419 8.39 1.80 -21.86
C LEU A 419 9.74 2.36 -22.36
N LYS A 420 10.84 1.99 -21.69
CA LYS A 420 12.16 2.61 -21.93
C LYS A 420 13.10 1.71 -22.73
N SER A 421 12.79 0.42 -22.82
CA SER A 421 13.59 -0.56 -23.56
C SER A 421 12.74 -1.38 -24.53
N GLU A 422 13.39 -1.97 -25.53
CA GLU A 422 12.75 -2.92 -26.45
C GLU A 422 12.36 -4.23 -25.75
N GLN A 423 13.05 -4.59 -24.66
CA GLN A 423 12.72 -5.71 -23.80
C GLN A 423 11.35 -5.50 -23.11
N ASP A 424 11.08 -4.29 -22.59
CA ASP A 424 9.77 -3.95 -22.00
C ASP A 424 8.64 -4.12 -23.02
N LEU A 425 8.87 -3.67 -24.26
CA LEU A 425 7.95 -3.79 -25.38
C LEU A 425 7.70 -5.26 -25.78
N CYS A 426 8.75 -6.08 -25.81
CA CYS A 426 8.62 -7.53 -26.01
C CYS A 426 7.78 -8.19 -24.91
N TYR A 427 8.05 -7.92 -23.62
CA TYR A 427 7.28 -8.49 -22.52
C TYR A 427 5.81 -8.07 -22.53
N ARG A 428 5.51 -6.83 -22.94
CA ARG A 428 4.15 -6.38 -23.21
C ARG A 428 3.49 -7.18 -24.33
N SER A 429 4.18 -7.36 -25.45
CA SER A 429 3.69 -8.19 -26.54
C SER A 429 3.41 -9.63 -26.07
N PHE A 430 4.31 -10.24 -25.29
CA PHE A 430 4.15 -11.62 -24.83
C PHE A 430 2.96 -11.75 -23.88
N ALA A 431 2.86 -10.89 -22.86
CA ALA A 431 1.72 -10.90 -21.96
C ALA A 431 0.41 -10.75 -22.72
N LEU A 432 0.31 -9.80 -23.67
CA LEU A 432 -0.87 -9.64 -24.52
C LEU A 432 -1.23 -10.94 -25.27
N SER A 433 -0.24 -11.57 -25.91
CA SER A 433 -0.43 -12.82 -26.66
C SER A 433 -0.87 -14.00 -25.76
N PHE A 434 -0.21 -14.22 -24.63
CA PHE A 434 -0.54 -15.32 -23.70
C PHE A 434 -1.81 -15.06 -22.86
N CYS A 435 -2.23 -13.81 -22.66
CA CYS A 435 -3.46 -13.45 -21.94
C CYS A 435 -4.74 -13.57 -22.78
N GLN A 436 -4.68 -13.31 -24.09
CA GLN A 436 -5.86 -12.87 -24.86
C GLN A 436 -7.01 -13.90 -24.84
N SER A 437 -6.67 -15.18 -25.00
CA SER A 437 -7.61 -16.30 -24.96
C SER A 437 -8.06 -16.65 -23.54
N THR A 438 -7.18 -16.55 -22.55
CA THR A 438 -7.46 -16.75 -21.14
C THR A 438 -8.51 -15.75 -20.64
N VAL A 439 -8.35 -14.47 -20.96
CA VAL A 439 -9.29 -13.39 -20.66
C VAL A 439 -10.63 -13.59 -21.39
N ARG A 440 -10.60 -14.01 -22.67
CA ARG A 440 -11.82 -14.34 -23.43
C ARG A 440 -12.61 -15.50 -22.79
N LYS A 441 -11.94 -16.61 -22.46
CA LYS A 441 -12.56 -17.79 -21.82
C LYS A 441 -13.19 -17.39 -20.47
N TRP A 442 -12.46 -16.66 -19.63
CA TRP A 442 -12.98 -16.16 -18.35
C TRP A 442 -14.17 -15.19 -18.50
N ALA A 443 -14.13 -14.28 -19.47
CA ALA A 443 -15.25 -13.36 -19.70
C ALA A 443 -16.54 -14.11 -20.08
N VAL A 444 -16.44 -15.18 -20.88
CA VAL A 444 -17.56 -16.08 -21.19
C VAL A 444 -18.04 -16.80 -19.92
N GLU A 445 -17.13 -17.40 -19.14
CA GLU A 445 -17.48 -18.10 -17.89
C GLU A 445 -18.17 -17.21 -16.85
N LYS A 446 -17.86 -15.91 -16.83
CA LYS A 446 -18.43 -14.94 -15.88
C LYS A 446 -19.58 -14.10 -16.45
N ASN A 447 -19.99 -14.36 -17.70
CA ASN A 447 -21.01 -13.58 -18.41
C ASN A 447 -20.71 -12.06 -18.42
N LEU A 448 -19.43 -11.72 -18.64
CA LEU A 448 -18.95 -10.34 -18.73
C LEU A 448 -18.79 -9.95 -20.21
N PRO A 449 -18.99 -8.66 -20.56
CA PRO A 449 -18.71 -8.18 -21.91
C PRO A 449 -17.24 -8.41 -22.26
N HIS A 450 -16.96 -8.74 -23.53
CA HIS A 450 -15.59 -8.91 -24.02
C HIS A 450 -14.84 -7.57 -23.94
N GLY A 451 -14.06 -7.38 -22.88
CA GLY A 451 -13.15 -6.25 -22.75
C GLY A 451 -12.08 -6.28 -23.84
N PHE A 452 -11.84 -5.13 -24.47
CA PHE A 452 -10.70 -4.94 -25.36
C PHE A 452 -9.45 -4.65 -24.52
N VAL A 453 -8.34 -5.32 -24.83
CA VAL A 453 -7.08 -5.04 -24.15
C VAL A 453 -6.47 -3.77 -24.76
N HIS A 454 -6.41 -2.69 -23.98
CA HIS A 454 -5.85 -1.41 -24.44
C HIS A 454 -4.31 -1.40 -24.42
N GLY A 455 -3.72 -0.65 -25.36
CA GLY A 455 -2.26 -0.50 -25.48
C GLY A 455 -1.57 -1.72 -26.08
N VAL A 456 -2.09 -2.20 -27.22
CA VAL A 456 -1.50 -3.29 -28.00
C VAL A 456 -0.13 -2.85 -28.54
N VAL A 457 0.93 -3.50 -28.06
CA VAL A 457 2.24 -3.43 -28.71
C VAL A 457 2.22 -4.41 -29.87
N ASP A 458 2.40 -3.88 -31.07
CA ASP A 458 2.51 -4.68 -32.28
C ASP A 458 3.92 -5.28 -32.37
N ALA A 459 4.01 -6.60 -32.21
CA ALA A 459 5.27 -7.35 -32.28
C ALA A 459 6.01 -7.15 -33.62
N ASP A 460 5.30 -6.84 -34.70
CA ASP A 460 5.86 -6.61 -36.03
C ASP A 460 6.45 -5.20 -36.21
N LYS A 461 6.23 -4.31 -35.22
CA LYS A 461 6.87 -3.00 -35.14
C LYS A 461 8.13 -2.97 -34.26
N LEU A 462 8.49 -4.08 -33.60
CA LEU A 462 9.70 -4.20 -32.76
C LEU A 462 10.94 -4.50 -33.62
N THR A 463 11.35 -3.53 -34.44
CA THR A 463 12.37 -3.72 -35.49
C THR A 463 13.82 -3.74 -35.01
N GLY A 464 14.13 -3.31 -33.78
CA GLY A 464 15.48 -3.37 -33.21
C GLY A 464 15.82 -4.70 -32.50
N VAL A 465 14.82 -5.53 -32.21
CA VAL A 465 15.03 -6.80 -31.49
C VAL A 465 15.40 -7.91 -32.47
N THR A 466 16.63 -8.43 -32.38
CA THR A 466 17.05 -9.60 -33.15
C THR A 466 16.31 -10.87 -32.71
N GLU A 467 16.24 -11.89 -33.57
CA GLU A 467 15.59 -13.17 -33.24
C GLU A 467 16.22 -13.86 -32.01
N GLN A 468 17.54 -13.72 -31.83
CA GLN A 468 18.25 -14.20 -30.65
C GLN A 468 17.82 -13.45 -29.37
N GLN A 469 17.78 -12.11 -29.39
CA GLN A 469 17.30 -11.32 -28.25
C GLN A 469 15.84 -11.63 -27.92
N TYR A 470 14.99 -11.75 -28.96
CA TYR A 470 13.59 -12.12 -28.82
C TYR A 470 13.44 -13.47 -28.12
N GLY A 471 14.23 -14.47 -28.51
CA GLY A 471 14.21 -15.80 -27.89
C GLY A 471 14.70 -15.81 -26.44
N VAL A 472 15.75 -15.05 -26.13
CA VAL A 472 16.21 -14.84 -24.74
C VAL A 472 15.12 -14.16 -23.90
N TYR A 473 14.45 -13.14 -24.43
CA TYR A 473 13.33 -12.49 -23.76
C TYR A 473 12.15 -13.46 -23.56
N LEU A 474 11.80 -14.25 -24.57
CA LEU A 474 10.70 -15.21 -24.47
C LEU A 474 11.00 -16.34 -23.46
N ALA A 475 12.24 -16.85 -23.41
CA ALA A 475 12.69 -17.80 -22.41
C ALA A 475 12.56 -17.26 -20.98
N ARG A 476 13.06 -16.03 -20.76
CA ARG A 476 12.95 -15.31 -19.47
C ARG A 476 11.51 -15.06 -19.06
N PHE A 477 10.65 -14.68 -20.01
CA PHE A 477 9.21 -14.50 -19.78
C PHE A 477 8.50 -15.80 -19.38
N MET A 478 8.88 -16.93 -19.99
CA MET A 478 8.31 -18.25 -19.69
C MET A 478 8.97 -18.95 -18.47
N GLY A 479 10.01 -18.36 -17.87
CA GLY A 479 10.76 -18.98 -16.77
C GLY A 479 11.57 -20.22 -17.19
N VAL A 480 11.92 -20.32 -18.46
CA VAL A 480 12.69 -21.44 -19.02
C VAL A 480 14.16 -21.06 -19.03
N GLY A 481 15.03 -21.91 -18.49
CA GLY A 481 16.48 -21.69 -18.52
C GLY A 481 16.99 -21.64 -19.97
N VAL A 482 17.71 -20.58 -20.31
CA VAL A 482 18.39 -20.48 -21.61
C VAL A 482 19.58 -21.43 -21.56
N ILE A 483 19.59 -22.43 -22.46
CA ILE A 483 20.78 -23.22 -22.76
C ILE A 483 21.47 -22.49 -23.90
N GLU A 484 22.62 -21.85 -23.61
CA GLU A 484 23.52 -21.29 -24.63
C GLU A 484 24.25 -22.37 -25.44
#